data_AF-A0A3B0V0P0-F1
#
_entry.id   AF-A0A3B0V0P0-F1
#
_cell.length_a   1.000
_cell.length_b   1.000
_cell.length_c   1.000
_cell.angle_alpha   90.00
_cell.angle_beta   90.00
_cell.angle_gamma   90.00
#
_symmetry.space_group_name_H-M   'P 1'
#
loop_
_entity.id
_entity.type
_entity.pdbx_description
1 polymer ?
#
loop_
_entity_poly.entity_id
_entity_poly.type
_entity_poly.pdbx_seq_one_letter_code
_entity_poly.pdbx_strand_id
1 'polypeptide(L)' 'MDLAVKTDRLIKVSMSNKDTNTLKDVQSEPDSRNIDIDKVGVKDIRYPIVVLDKKNKTQHTVASLNMY' A
#
# COMPACT_ATOMS: atom_id res chain seq x y z
N MET A 1 -10.78 -43.40 -34.42
CA MET A 1 -11.24 -42.35 -33.49
C MET A 1 -10.85 -42.82 -32.11
N ASP A 2 -9.67 -42.43 -31.63
CA ASP A 2 -9.29 -42.61 -30.23
C ASP A 2 -8.80 -41.26 -29.71
N LEU A 3 -9.45 -40.85 -28.63
CA LEU A 3 -9.36 -39.55 -28.00
C LEU A 3 -8.07 -39.43 -27.17
N ALA A 4 -7.66 -38.17 -27.02
CA ALA A 4 -6.78 -37.64 -25.99
C ALA A 4 -5.30 -38.02 -26.07
N VAL A 5 -4.62 -37.23 -26.88
CA VAL A 5 -3.19 -36.91 -26.82
C VAL A 5 -2.75 -36.69 -25.37
N LYS A 6 -1.76 -37.49 -24.96
CA LYS A 6 -0.87 -37.38 -23.81
C LYS A 6 -0.45 -35.91 -23.57
N THR A 7 -1.25 -35.18 -22.78
CA THR A 7 -0.98 -33.78 -22.43
C THR A 7 -0.59 -33.73 -20.98
N ASP A 8 0.64 -34.14 -20.68
CA ASP A 8 1.16 -34.03 -19.31
C ASP A 8 2.67 -33.88 -19.29
N ARG A 9 3.16 -32.78 -19.88
CA ARG A 9 4.43 -32.11 -19.57
C ARG A 9 4.67 -30.98 -20.56
N LEU A 10 5.27 -29.90 -20.04
CA LEU A 10 5.76 -28.69 -20.74
C LEU A 10 4.85 -27.45 -20.70
N ILE A 11 4.28 -27.13 -19.54
CA ILE A 11 4.08 -25.72 -19.13
C ILE A 11 4.54 -25.56 -17.68
N LYS A 12 5.85 -25.72 -17.45
CA LYS A 12 6.50 -25.30 -16.20
C LYS A 12 7.60 -24.29 -16.52
N VAL A 13 7.27 -23.33 -17.39
CA VAL A 13 8.08 -22.15 -17.66
C VAL A 13 7.13 -20.96 -17.59
N SER A 14 7.55 -19.96 -16.83
CA SER A 14 6.86 -18.71 -16.51
C SER A 14 5.80 -18.82 -15.41
N MET A 15 6.18 -18.48 -14.18
CA MET A 15 5.65 -17.29 -13.53
C MET A 15 6.71 -16.84 -12.51
N SER A 16 7.24 -15.66 -12.82
CA SER A 16 8.16 -14.87 -11.99
C SER A 16 7.77 -14.97 -10.52
N ASN A 17 8.75 -15.17 -9.64
CA ASN A 17 8.62 -15.03 -8.20
C ASN A 17 8.23 -13.57 -7.91
N LYS A 18 6.95 -13.23 -8.09
CA LYS A 18 6.37 -12.02 -7.55
C LYS A 18 6.15 -12.32 -6.08
N ASP A 19 7.12 -11.93 -5.26
CA ASP A 19 6.88 -11.70 -3.85
C ASP A 19 5.86 -10.56 -3.77
N THR A 20 4.57 -10.89 -3.91
CA THR A 20 3.48 -10.01 -3.57
C THR A 20 3.45 -9.93 -2.05
N ASN A 21 4.41 -9.21 -1.49
CA ASN A 21 4.35 -8.78 -0.10
C ASN A 21 3.27 -7.71 0.01
N THR A 22 2.02 -8.13 -0.16
CA THR A 22 0.85 -7.30 0.03
C THR A 22 0.80 -6.97 1.51
N LEU A 23 0.91 -5.68 1.83
CA LEU A 23 0.77 -5.22 3.20
C LEU A 23 -0.59 -5.70 3.74
N LYS A 24 -0.54 -6.47 4.82
CA LYS A 24 -1.74 -6.95 5.50
C LYS A 24 -2.45 -5.75 6.12
N ASP A 25 -3.74 -5.61 5.85
CA ASP A 25 -4.57 -4.60 6.49
C ASP A 25 -4.94 -5.03 7.91
N VAL A 26 -4.01 -4.82 8.84
CA VAL A 26 -4.17 -5.17 10.26
C VAL A 26 -5.24 -4.30 10.95
N GLN A 27 -5.55 -3.13 10.40
CA GLN A 27 -6.46 -2.17 11.04
C GLN A 27 -7.93 -2.54 10.83
N SER A 28 -8.28 -3.27 9.77
CA SER A 28 -9.64 -3.78 9.57
C SER A 28 -9.91 -5.11 10.27
N GLU A 29 -8.91 -5.68 10.97
CA GLU A 29 -9.06 -6.96 11.66
C GLU A 29 -9.88 -6.80 12.95
N PRO A 30 -10.80 -7.74 13.25
CA PRO A 30 -11.52 -7.75 14.52
C PRO A 30 -10.56 -7.89 15.71
N ASP A 31 -10.62 -6.97 16.68
CA ASP A 31 -9.82 -7.06 17.90
C ASP A 31 -10.46 -8.03 18.90
N SER A 32 -9.79 -9.15 19.17
CA SER A 32 -10.25 -10.16 20.14
C SER A 32 -9.98 -9.77 21.60
N ARG A 33 -9.18 -8.72 21.84
CA ARG A 33 -8.84 -8.20 23.17
C ARG A 33 -9.88 -7.21 23.69
N ASN A 34 -10.79 -6.75 22.80
CA ASN A 34 -11.79 -5.73 23.10
C ASN A 34 -11.16 -4.45 23.68
N ILE A 35 -10.04 -4.01 23.10
CA ILE A 35 -9.36 -2.76 23.43
C ILE A 35 -9.70 -1.76 22.34
N ASP A 36 -10.40 -0.71 22.73
CA ASP A 36 -10.77 0.36 21.81
C ASP A 36 -9.53 1.10 21.32
N ILE A 37 -9.56 1.50 20.04
CA ILE A 37 -8.53 2.33 19.45
C ILE A 37 -8.95 3.80 19.57
N ASP A 38 -8.25 4.56 20.41
CA ASP A 38 -8.58 5.97 20.65
C ASP A 38 -8.31 6.86 19.43
N LYS A 39 -7.21 6.61 18.70
CA LYS A 39 -6.77 7.37 17.50
C LYS A 39 -5.94 6.51 16.56
N VAL A 40 -6.06 6.75 15.26
CA VAL A 40 -5.25 6.12 14.21
C VAL A 40 -4.77 7.15 13.21
N GLY A 41 -3.57 6.93 12.67
CA GLY A 41 -3.12 7.72 11.55
C GLY A 41 -1.70 7.39 11.12
N VAL A 42 -1.12 8.32 10.38
CA VAL A 42 0.15 8.19 9.67
C VAL A 42 1.03 9.38 9.99
N LYS A 43 2.30 9.10 10.32
CA LYS A 43 3.29 10.12 10.69
C LYS A 43 4.42 10.18 9.68
N ASP A 44 5.19 11.27 9.72
CA ASP A 44 6.40 11.48 8.93
C ASP A 44 6.17 11.42 7.41
N ILE A 45 4.97 11.83 6.96
CA ILE A 45 4.65 11.90 5.53
C ILE A 45 5.29 13.15 4.92
N ARG A 46 6.14 12.96 3.91
CA ARG A 46 6.70 14.07 3.12
C ARG A 46 5.83 14.34 1.90
N TYR A 47 5.27 15.54 1.79
CA TYR A 47 4.36 15.90 0.70
C TYR A 47 4.64 17.31 0.15
N PRO A 48 4.63 17.50 -1.18
CA PRO A 48 4.74 18.82 -1.79
C PRO A 48 3.53 19.70 -1.44
N ILE A 49 3.77 20.90 -0.94
CA ILE A 49 2.73 21.86 -0.60
C ILE A 49 3.04 23.23 -1.23
N VAL A 50 2.00 24.05 -1.34
CA VAL A 50 2.10 25.47 -1.70
C VAL A 50 1.78 26.30 -0.47
N VAL A 51 2.67 27.21 -0.11
CA VAL A 51 2.48 28.14 1.02
C VAL A 51 2.38 29.57 0.53
N LEU A 52 1.59 30.39 1.23
CA LEU A 52 1.50 31.83 0.99
C LEU A 52 2.52 32.55 1.89
N ASP A 53 3.50 33.21 1.28
CA ASP A 53 4.47 34.07 1.97
C ASP A 53 3.81 35.39 2.39
N LYS A 54 4.39 36.06 3.39
CA LYS A 54 3.97 37.36 3.93
C LYS A 54 3.86 38.47 2.88
N LYS A 55 4.57 38.31 1.75
CA LYS A 55 4.50 39.22 0.59
C LYS A 55 3.40 38.86 -0.41
N ASN A 56 2.42 38.04 0.00
CA ASN A 56 1.36 37.49 -0.86
C ASN A 56 1.90 36.74 -2.10
N LYS A 57 3.04 36.06 -1.95
CA LYS A 57 3.63 35.23 -2.99
C LYS A 57 3.41 33.76 -2.68
N THR A 58 3.22 32.93 -3.71
CA THR A 58 3.16 31.48 -3.56
C THR A 58 4.57 30.89 -3.57
N GLN A 59 4.84 29.92 -2.69
CA GLN A 59 6.08 29.18 -2.64
C GLN A 59 5.80 27.67 -2.64
N HIS A 60 6.51 26.94 -3.50
CA HIS A 60 6.49 25.48 -3.51
C HIS A 60 7.55 24.94 -2.55
N THR A 61 7.15 24.03 -1.66
CA THR A 61 8.07 23.38 -0.71
C THR A 61 7.60 21.96 -0.42
N VAL A 62 8.42 21.19 0.30
CA VAL A 62 8.05 19.87 0.81
C VAL A 62 7.88 19.98 2.32
N ALA A 63 6.69 19.63 2.82
CA ALA A 63 6.42 19.61 4.25
C ALA A 63 6.45 18.17 4.79
N SER A 64 6.67 18.05 6.10
CA SER A 64 6.47 16.80 6.84
C SER A 64 5.15 16.91 7.61
N LEU A 65 4.25 15.95 7.39
CA LEU A 65 2.88 15.94 7.91
C LEU A 65 2.67 14.72 8.82
N ASN A 66 1.92 14.96 9.90
CA ASN A 66 1.40 13.92 10.77
C ASN A 66 -0.13 14.01 10.75
N MET A 67 -0.79 12.89 10.51
CA MET A 67 -2.24 12.71 10.53
C MET A 67 -2.55 11.66 11.60
N TYR A 68 -3.50 11.92 12.47
CA TYR A 68 -3.85 11.08 13.63
C TYR A 68 -5.31 11.30 14.02
#